data_AF-A0A4P6PG65-F1
#
_entry.id   AF-A0A4P6PG65-F1
#
_cell.length_a   1.000
_cell.length_b   1.000
_cell.length_c   1.000
_cell.angle_alpha   90.00
_cell.angle_beta   90.00
_cell.angle_gamma   90.00
#
_symmetry.space_group_name_H-M   'P 1'
#
loop_
_entity.id
_entity.type
_entity.pdbx_description
1 polymer ?
#
loop_
_entity_poly.entity_id
_entity_poly.type
_entity_poly.pdbx_seq_one_letter_code
_entity_poly.pdbx_strand_id
1 'polypeptide(L)' 'MLSGIIKLLNERPGALSVQEISLALEIESSALRPMLELLDAKGRIEKVEIPCGKSCIGGCTESDNMTFYRKCETGNLNKG' A
#
# COMPACT_ATOMS: atom_id res chain seq x y z
N MET A 1 -5.14 12.85 -8.68
CA MET A 1 -5.39 11.55 -8.02
C MET A 1 -4.11 10.95 -7.43
N LEU A 2 -3.07 10.65 -8.23
CA LEU A 2 -1.80 10.09 -7.71
C LEU A 2 -1.12 10.95 -6.63
N SER A 3 -1.17 12.28 -6.77
CA SER A 3 -0.69 13.23 -5.76
C SER A 3 -1.44 13.15 -4.43
N GLY A 4 -2.72 12.77 -4.44
CA GLY A 4 -3.52 12.57 -3.22
C GLY A 4 -3.09 11.34 -2.44
N ILE A 5 -2.78 10.23 -3.14
CA ILE A 5 -2.22 9.02 -2.53
C ILE A 5 -0.88 9.32 -1.86
N ILE A 6 0.02 10.00 -2.58
CA ILE A 6 1.32 10.38 -2.02
C ILE A 6 1.15 11.29 -0.81
N LYS A 7 0.25 12.29 -0.88
CA LYS A 7 -0.02 13.20 0.24
C LYS A 7 -0.52 12.43 1.47
N LEU A 8 -1.50 11.54 1.30
CA LEU A 8 -2.02 10.70 2.38
C LEU A 8 -0.92 9.88 3.05
N LEU A 9 -0.05 9.24 2.26
CA LEU A 9 1.07 8.44 2.77
C LEU A 9 2.19 9.29 3.39
N ASN A 10 2.24 10.60 3.11
CA ASN A 10 3.13 11.53 3.82
C ASN A 10 2.53 11.98 5.17
N GLU A 11 1.22 12.15 5.24
CA GLU A 11 0.52 12.66 6.44
C GLU A 11 0.30 11.55 7.49
N ARG A 12 0.23 10.29 7.06
CA ARG A 12 0.05 9.14 7.96
C ARG A 12 1.39 8.48 8.28
N PRO A 13 1.81 8.44 9.55
CA PRO A 13 3.00 7.69 9.94
C PRO A 13 2.70 6.18 9.86
N GLY A 14 3.37 5.47 8.94
CA GLY A 14 3.26 4.01 8.81
C GLY A 14 2.87 3.54 7.41
N ALA A 15 2.63 2.23 7.27
CA ALA A 15 2.14 1.61 6.05
C ALA A 15 0.62 1.43 6.13
N LEU A 16 -0.09 1.76 5.05
CA LEU A 16 -1.55 1.66 4.95
C LEU A 16 -1.95 0.55 3.99
N SER A 17 -2.99 -0.19 4.32
CA SER A 17 -3.61 -1.17 3.42
C SER A 17 -4.37 -0.48 2.28
N VAL A 18 -4.64 -1.23 1.20
CA VAL A 18 -5.46 -0.74 0.08
C VAL A 18 -6.84 -0.25 0.55
N GLN A 19 -7.42 -0.92 1.55
CA GLN A 19 -8.73 -0.58 2.10
C GLN A 19 -8.69 0.76 2.85
N GLU A 20 -7.65 1.01 3.65
CA GLU A 20 -7.49 2.29 4.35
C GLU A 20 -7.31 3.46 3.38
N ILE A 21 -6.53 3.26 2.31
CA ILE A 21 -6.31 4.29 1.28
C ILE A 21 -7.60 4.52 0.47
N SER A 22 -8.32 3.45 0.14
CA SER A 22 -9.63 3.49 -0.55
C SER A 22 -10.63 4.30 0.24
N LEU A 23 -10.74 4.04 1.55
CA LEU A 23 -11.63 4.77 2.46
C LEU A 23 -11.23 6.23 2.61
N ALA A 24 -9.95 6.52 2.79
CA ALA A 24 -9.46 7.88 3.01
C ALA A 24 -9.58 8.80 1.78
N LEU A 25 -9.54 8.22 0.58
CA LEU A 25 -9.62 8.97 -0.68
C LEU A 25 -10.97 8.84 -1.38
N GLU A 26 -11.89 8.05 -0.83
CA GLU A 26 -13.19 7.72 -1.44
C GLU A 26 -13.03 7.16 -2.87
N ILE A 27 -12.02 6.31 -3.07
CA ILE A 27 -11.70 5.67 -4.36
C ILE A 27 -11.98 4.18 -4.26
N GLU A 28 -12.69 3.64 -5.24
CA GLU A 28 -12.90 2.20 -5.39
C GLU A 28 -11.58 1.42 -5.40
N SER A 29 -11.49 0.38 -4.57
CA SER A 29 -10.27 -0.42 -4.43
C SER A 29 -9.77 -1.04 -5.75
N SER A 30 -10.69 -1.34 -6.68
CA SER A 30 -10.39 -1.85 -8.02
C SER A 30 -9.61 -0.84 -8.88
N ALA A 31 -9.97 0.45 -8.80
CA ALA A 31 -9.28 1.55 -9.48
C ALA A 31 -7.98 1.95 -8.76
N LEU A 32 -7.92 1.74 -7.44
CA LEU A 32 -6.77 2.13 -6.62
C LEU A 32 -5.54 1.22 -6.84
N ARG A 33 -5.75 -0.09 -7.02
CA ARG A 33 -4.65 -1.07 -7.25
C ARG A 33 -3.67 -0.67 -8.37
N PRO A 34 -4.11 -0.42 -9.61
CA PRO A 34 -3.18 -0.05 -10.68
C PRO A 34 -2.47 1.29 -10.43
N MET A 35 -3.09 2.20 -9.67
CA MET A 35 -2.46 3.47 -9.28
C MET A 35 -1.32 3.25 -8.27
N LEU A 36 -1.50 2.36 -7.31
CA LEU A 36 -0.49 1.99 -6.32
C LEU A 36 0.68 1.25 -6.98
N GLU A 37 0.40 0.31 -7.88
CA GLU A 37 1.44 -0.39 -8.65
C GLU A 37 2.28 0.57 -9.49
N LEU A 38 1.64 1.55 -10.16
CA LEU A 38 2.34 2.57 -10.92
C LEU A 38 3.24 3.45 -10.03
N LEU A 39 2.81 3.73 -8.80
CA LEU A 39 3.59 4.55 -7.85
C LEU A 39 4.77 3.78 -7.26
N ASP A 40 4.62 2.48 -6.97
CA ASP A 40 5.71 1.60 -6.54
C ASP A 40 6.74 1.45 -7.67
N ALA A 41 6.29 1.16 -8.90
CA ALA A 41 7.17 1.08 -10.07
C ALA A 41 7.95 2.38 -10.33
N LYS A 42 7.38 3.54 -9.95
CA LYS A 42 8.05 4.85 -10.03
C LYS A 42 8.92 5.18 -8.82
N GLY A 43 9.05 4.27 -7.85
CA GLY A 43 9.80 4.48 -6.61
C GLY A 43 9.25 5.59 -5.72
N ARG A 44 7.96 5.93 -5.87
CA ARG A 44 7.30 7.00 -5.08
C ARG A 44 6.76 6.49 -3.76
N ILE A 45 6.37 5.22 -3.72
CA ILE A 45 5.88 4.51 -2.54
C ILE A 45 6.56 3.15 -2.49
N GLU A 46 6.50 2.49 -1.34
CA GLU A 46 7.02 1.15 -1.13
C GLU A 46 5.89 0.20 -0.75
N LYS A 47 5.80 -0.94 -1.45
CA LYS A 47 4.95 -2.06 -1.08
C LYS A 47 5.61 -2.85 0.05
N VAL A 48 4.88 -3.03 1.15
CA VAL A 48 5.28 -3.82 2.31
C VAL A 48 4.35 -5.02 2.40
N GLU A 49 4.91 -6.22 2.29
CA GLU A 49 4.16 -7.47 2.43
C GLU A 49 4.37 -8.01 3.84
N ILE A 50 3.26 -8.13 4.58
CA ILE A 50 3.26 -8.72 5.92
C ILE A 50 2.64 -10.11 5.79
N PRO A 51 3.35 -11.17 6.18
CA PRO A 51 2.78 -12.51 6.19
C PRO A 51 1.59 -12.51 7.15
N CYS A 52 0.44 -13.00 6.68
CA CYS A 52 -0.70 -13.19 7.55
C CYS A 52 -0.36 -14.28 8.57
N GLY A 53 -0.02 -13.87 9.79
CA GLY A 53 0.23 -14.78 10.89
C GLY A 53 -1.08 -15.45 11.28
N LYS A 54 -1.30 -16.69 10.82
CA LYS A 54 -2.21 -17.79 11.22
C LYS A 54 -3.28 -17.62 12.35
N SER A 55 -3.83 -16.43 12.61
CA SER A 55 -4.88 -16.22 13.63
C SER A 55 -5.84 -15.10 13.27
N CYS A 56 -6.15 -14.95 11.97
CA CYS A 56 -7.38 -14.30 11.58
C CYS A 56 -8.54 -15.27 11.86
N ILE A 57 -9.43 -14.91 12.79
CA ILE A 57 -10.61 -15.70 13.22
C ILE A 57 -11.57 -16.05 12.06
N GLY A 58 -11.36 -15.48 10.86
CA GLY A 58 -12.14 -15.70 9.64
C GLY A 58 -11.59 -16.69 8.62
N GLY A 59 -10.53 -17.46 8.92
CA GLY A 59 -10.04 -18.51 8.00
C GLY A 59 -9.20 -18.02 6.83
N CYS A 60 -8.35 -17.00 7.05
CA CYS A 60 -7.35 -16.63 6.05
C CYS A 60 -6.36 -17.79 5.87
N THR A 61 -6.23 -18.29 4.65
CA THR A 61 -5.22 -19.28 4.30
C THR A 61 -3.83 -18.69 4.47
N GLU A 62 -2.86 -19.52 4.87
CA GLU A 62 -1.45 -19.14 5.12
C GLU A 62 -0.74 -18.51 3.92
N SER A 63 -1.40 -18.47 2.77
CA SER A 63 -0.94 -17.92 1.50
C SER A 63 -1.35 -16.46 1.26
N ASP A 64 -2.22 -15.87 2.09
CA ASP A 64 -2.67 -14.49 1.92
C ASP A 64 -1.70 -13.51 2.59
N ASN A 65 -0.70 -13.03 1.84
CA ASN A 65 0.12 -11.91 2.29
C ASN A 65 -0.72 -10.62 2.29
N MET A 66 -0.77 -9.93 3.43
CA MET A 66 -1.39 -8.61 3.49
C MET A 66 -0.44 -7.57 2.88
N THR A 67 -0.94 -6.83 1.90
CA THR A 67 -0.18 -5.78 1.22
C THR A 67 -0.49 -4.42 1.84
N PHE A 68 0.55 -3.75 2.29
CA PHE A 68 0.52 -2.38 2.76
C PHE A 68 1.41 -1.50 1.88
N TYR A 69 1.19 -0.19 1.92
CA TYR A 69 1.95 0.80 1.18
C TYR A 69 2.38 1.93 2.10
N ARG A 70 3.63 2.36 2.00
CA ARG A 70 4.16 3.54 2.70
C ARG A 70 4.91 4.45 1.74
N LYS A 71 5.19 5.67 2.16
CA LYS A 71 6.09 6.55 1.42
C LYS A 71 7.46 5.89 1.27
N CYS A 72 8.05 5.98 0.07
CA CYS A 72 9.44 5.63 -0.13
C CYS A 72 10.33 6.70 0.52
N GLU A 73 11.11 6.33 1.53
CA GLU A 73 12.13 7.24 2.07
C GLU A 73 13.20 7.46 0.99
N THR A 74 13.65 8.70 0.82
CA THR A 74 14.50 9.19 -0.29
C THR A 74 15.89 8.51 -0.41
N GLY A 75 16.12 7.36 0.24
CA GLY A 75 17.33 6.55 0.12
C GLY A 75 17.23 5.29 -0.76
N ASN A 76 16.04 4.91 -1.26
CA ASN A 76 15.85 3.61 -1.93
C ASN A 76 15.51 3.72 -3.43
N LEU A 77 16.19 4.64 -4.15
CA LEU A 77 16.07 4.78 -5.60
C LEU A 77 17.07 3.85 -6.32
N ASN A 78 17.05 2.55 -6.02
CA ASN A 78 17.83 1.50 -6.69
C ASN A 78 16.97 0.26 -6.97
N LYS A 79 15.79 0.42 -7.55
CA LYS A 79 15.14 -0.68 -8.29
C LYS A 79 15.47 -0.44 -9.76
N GLY A 80 16.33 -1.33 -10.29
CA GLY A 80 17.05 -1.20 -11.56
C GLY A 80 16.19 -1.27 -12.81
#